data_AF-Q0P8J3-F1
#
_entry.id   AF-Q0P8J3-F1
#
_cell.length_a   1.000
_cell.length_b   1.000
_cell.length_c   1.000
_cell.angle_alpha   90.00
_cell.angle_beta   90.00
_cell.angle_gamma   90.00
#
_symmetry.space_group_name_H-M   'P 1'
#
loop_
_entity.id
_entity.type
_entity.pdbx_description
1 polymer ?
#
loop_
_entity_poly.entity_id
_entity_poly.type
_entity_poly.pdbx_seq_one_letter_code
_entity_poly.pdbx_strand_id
1 'polypeptide(L)'
;MLNPNSAIERVKNHLAYKLGQTVIEHRHNGGGYIALFKKLYKIKKQHKKEQKIYQQIIQVFPQLKYPSLETCSDYNEALRCKFHLSYMIGEVLIKAYQNWYKGGGFKLKNNIKKANKEFQIFREILKEFKELNGETLKAIQDNKQLFLKEFPRIKNILKTHQDYQPILDNIFHNFNYFIKNFDLIEEWLLSDDFKEKYKKENHPYPSLLDPKKLNDENEKINYHNIPAELAWKMNLPLPPNYEFMWFFSHGAGAFTLGQFFYHLFKINILDYFCGGDGDIRYYKFYNKLLELKDKRNIITINDIDPSWYGNQHKRDKLFSSFQKITPILFQIRDPIELIKHAYGRKWGNNLAKTKEFDLSYQFNDIITEVEVYNYNLPNTLEGQRPQSFLWKSLIECFDKFNDCFYLDISKIRGEETIHTLNYLSNKFNLKQIKINDKEFVTKSYFKGNLYFLLPLTLYLNKEDLNTNIPNKKINKNNSLIININFFQNDNNLFNLYSELSILDMDSSVGFYIDKQDYNKLKNDSIFYKQVIDYLRNFAYELKNRIQIEEDLMLKVEDVLRHLYNNKNARVSAKNILDEELVYIKQHRPDIVASWKYYQEFEKMCKELDGDI
;
A
#
# COMPACT_ATOMS: atom_id res chain seq x y z
N MET A 1 -27.09 -34.45 -27.98
CA MET A 1 -26.12 -34.28 -26.88
C MET A 1 -26.53 -33.02 -26.12
N LEU A 2 -26.36 -32.98 -24.80
CA LEU A 2 -26.53 -31.72 -24.05
C LEU A 2 -25.47 -30.73 -24.50
N ASN A 3 -25.76 -29.44 -24.42
CA ASN A 3 -24.78 -28.40 -24.67
C ASN A 3 -23.66 -28.52 -23.60
N PRO A 4 -22.43 -28.91 -23.98
CA PRO A 4 -21.33 -29.09 -23.03
C PRO A 4 -20.94 -27.77 -22.33
N ASN A 5 -21.25 -26.64 -22.97
CA ASN A 5 -20.88 -25.30 -22.54
C ASN A 5 -21.99 -24.59 -21.73
N SER A 6 -23.10 -25.28 -21.42
CA SER A 6 -24.14 -24.76 -20.52
C SER A 6 -24.08 -25.48 -19.17
N ALA A 7 -23.70 -24.75 -18.12
CA ALA A 7 -23.78 -25.21 -16.75
C ALA A 7 -25.24 -25.42 -16.33
N ILE A 8 -26.21 -24.62 -16.80
CA ILE A 8 -27.64 -24.81 -16.50
C ILE A 8 -28.10 -26.17 -17.01
N GLU A 9 -27.85 -26.49 -18.29
CA GLU A 9 -28.25 -27.78 -18.88
C GLU A 9 -27.60 -28.94 -18.14
N ARG A 10 -26.33 -28.81 -17.76
CA ARG A 10 -25.59 -29.84 -17.02
C ARG A 10 -26.15 -30.04 -15.61
N VAL A 11 -26.50 -28.97 -14.89
CA VAL A 11 -27.15 -29.05 -13.57
C VAL A 11 -28.56 -29.62 -13.69
N LYS A 12 -29.33 -29.25 -14.72
CA LYS A 12 -30.66 -29.83 -14.99
C LYS A 12 -30.58 -31.29 -15.41
N ASN A 13 -29.49 -31.69 -16.07
CA ASN A 13 -29.22 -33.09 -16.40
C ASN A 13 -28.69 -33.92 -15.22
N HIS A 14 -28.32 -33.29 -14.11
CA HIS A 14 -27.91 -33.99 -12.89
C HIS A 14 -29.04 -34.89 -12.38
N LEU A 15 -28.69 -36.07 -11.87
CA LEU A 15 -29.67 -37.08 -11.42
C LEU A 15 -30.66 -36.52 -10.41
N ALA A 16 -30.19 -35.68 -9.47
CA ALA A 16 -31.06 -35.05 -8.47
C ALA A 16 -32.18 -34.25 -9.16
N TYR A 17 -31.82 -33.36 -10.08
CA TYR A 17 -32.79 -32.53 -10.77
C TYR A 17 -33.81 -33.38 -11.54
N LYS A 18 -33.36 -34.37 -12.33
CA LYS A 18 -34.25 -35.28 -13.08
C LYS A 18 -35.26 -36.00 -12.18
N LEU A 19 -34.79 -36.54 -11.05
CA LEU A 19 -35.63 -37.28 -10.11
C LEU A 19 -36.67 -36.37 -9.44
N GLY A 20 -36.26 -35.21 -8.92
CA GLY A 20 -37.19 -34.31 -8.25
C GLY A 20 -38.18 -33.67 -9.22
N GLN A 21 -37.75 -33.34 -10.45
CA GLN A 21 -38.65 -32.87 -11.51
C GLN A 21 -39.76 -33.89 -11.79
N THR A 22 -39.40 -35.17 -11.91
CA THR A 22 -40.37 -36.26 -12.11
C THR A 22 -41.34 -36.39 -10.94
N VAL A 23 -40.88 -36.21 -9.70
CA VAL A 23 -41.77 -36.23 -8.53
C VAL A 23 -42.76 -35.06 -8.56
N ILE A 24 -42.30 -33.85 -8.92
CA ILE A 24 -43.17 -32.67 -9.01
C ILE A 24 -44.22 -32.87 -10.11
N GLU A 25 -43.82 -33.28 -11.31
CA GLU A 25 -44.74 -33.54 -12.43
C GLU A 25 -45.76 -34.65 -12.10
N HIS A 26 -45.32 -35.73 -11.45
CA HIS A 26 -46.22 -36.83 -11.07
C HIS A 26 -47.23 -36.41 -9.99
N ARG A 27 -46.90 -35.43 -9.13
CA ARG A 27 -47.88 -34.86 -8.19
C ARG A 27 -48.98 -34.08 -8.92
N HIS A 28 -48.66 -33.39 -10.00
CA HIS A 28 -49.63 -32.66 -10.80
C HIS A 28 -50.49 -33.59 -11.67
N ASN A 29 -49.89 -34.64 -12.24
CA ASN A 29 -50.56 -35.52 -13.20
C ASN A 29 -51.24 -36.76 -12.58
N GLY A 30 -50.94 -37.09 -11.32
CA GLY A 30 -51.46 -38.30 -10.67
C GLY A 30 -50.82 -39.61 -11.15
N GLY A 31 -51.45 -40.76 -10.83
CA GLY A 31 -51.01 -42.09 -11.28
C GLY A 31 -50.47 -43.04 -10.19
N GLY A 32 -50.58 -42.68 -8.91
CA GLY A 32 -50.23 -43.56 -7.77
C GLY A 32 -48.72 -43.77 -7.56
N TYR A 33 -48.34 -44.29 -6.38
CA TYR A 33 -46.95 -44.43 -5.96
C TYR A 33 -46.16 -45.46 -6.79
N ILE A 34 -46.78 -46.57 -7.20
CA ILE A 34 -46.12 -47.64 -7.98
C ILE A 34 -45.64 -47.10 -9.33
N ALA A 35 -46.46 -46.30 -10.02
CA ALA A 35 -46.07 -45.69 -11.28
C ALA A 35 -44.90 -44.71 -11.10
N LEU A 36 -44.91 -43.91 -10.03
CA LEU A 36 -43.80 -43.01 -9.70
C LEU A 36 -42.50 -43.80 -9.48
N PHE A 37 -42.51 -44.86 -8.66
CA PHE A 37 -41.33 -45.67 -8.42
C PHE A 37 -40.78 -46.29 -9.71
N LYS A 38 -41.64 -46.78 -10.60
CA LYS A 38 -41.23 -47.29 -11.93
C LYS A 38 -40.56 -46.20 -12.77
N LYS A 39 -41.11 -44.97 -12.80
CA LYS A 39 -40.51 -43.82 -13.53
C LYS A 39 -39.14 -43.45 -12.95
N LEU A 40 -39.03 -43.30 -11.63
CA LEU A 40 -37.76 -42.95 -10.96
C LEU A 40 -36.68 -44.01 -11.20
N TYR A 41 -37.04 -45.30 -11.15
CA TYR A 41 -36.11 -46.39 -11.47
C TYR A 41 -35.60 -46.31 -12.91
N LYS A 42 -36.50 -46.11 -13.88
CA LYS A 42 -36.14 -45.94 -15.31
C LYS A 42 -35.18 -44.78 -15.51
N ILE A 43 -35.46 -43.62 -14.91
CA ILE A 43 -34.60 -42.42 -15.01
C ILE A 43 -33.22 -42.69 -14.45
N LYS A 44 -33.12 -43.30 -13.27
CA LYS A 44 -31.83 -43.64 -12.67
C LYS A 44 -31.04 -44.62 -13.53
N LYS A 45 -31.70 -45.67 -14.07
CA LYS A 45 -31.06 -46.65 -14.96
C LYS A 45 -30.53 -45.97 -16.22
N GLN A 46 -31.35 -45.12 -16.83
CA GLN A 46 -31.00 -44.36 -18.03
C GLN A 46 -29.84 -43.37 -17.77
N HIS A 47 -29.89 -42.62 -16.67
CA HIS A 47 -28.83 -41.69 -16.29
C HIS A 47 -27.48 -42.40 -16.07
N LYS A 48 -27.48 -43.57 -15.42
CA LYS A 48 -26.26 -44.39 -15.27
C LYS A 48 -25.71 -44.86 -16.61
N LYS A 49 -26.59 -45.25 -17.55
CA LYS A 49 -26.20 -45.64 -18.91
C LYS A 49 -25.56 -44.45 -19.65
N GLU A 50 -26.19 -43.28 -19.59
CA GLU A 50 -25.68 -42.02 -20.17
C GLU A 50 -24.30 -41.65 -19.61
N GLN A 51 -24.12 -41.73 -18.29
CA GLN A 51 -22.82 -41.49 -17.65
C GLN A 51 -21.76 -42.48 -18.12
N LYS A 52 -22.09 -43.77 -18.23
CA LYS A 52 -21.13 -44.79 -18.68
C LYS A 52 -20.71 -44.58 -20.13
N ILE A 53 -21.66 -44.25 -21.01
CA ILE A 53 -21.39 -43.90 -22.41
C ILE A 53 -20.50 -42.66 -22.49
N TYR A 54 -20.79 -41.61 -21.73
CA TYR A 54 -19.95 -40.41 -21.71
C TYR A 54 -18.52 -40.70 -21.26
N GLN A 55 -18.33 -41.50 -20.20
CA GLN A 55 -16.99 -41.92 -19.74
C GLN A 55 -16.22 -42.71 -20.82
N GLN A 56 -16.90 -43.59 -21.57
CA GLN A 56 -16.29 -44.31 -22.69
C GLN A 56 -15.91 -43.37 -23.85
N ILE A 57 -16.76 -42.39 -24.17
CA ILE A 57 -16.50 -41.40 -25.21
C ILE A 57 -15.25 -40.58 -24.87
N ILE A 58 -15.14 -40.04 -23.64
CA ILE A 58 -14.00 -39.20 -23.27
C ILE A 58 -12.70 -40.00 -23.08
N GLN A 59 -12.79 -41.31 -22.85
CA GLN A 59 -11.62 -42.19 -22.81
C GLN A 59 -11.02 -42.37 -24.21
N VAL A 60 -11.85 -42.43 -25.25
CA VAL A 60 -11.43 -42.54 -26.65
C VAL A 60 -11.11 -41.16 -27.25
N PHE A 61 -11.88 -40.14 -26.89
CA PHE A 61 -11.77 -38.76 -27.38
C PHE A 61 -11.66 -37.77 -26.20
N PRO A 62 -10.48 -37.64 -25.57
CA PRO A 62 -10.29 -36.76 -24.41
C PRO A 62 -10.68 -35.30 -24.66
N GLN A 63 -10.58 -34.82 -25.91
CA GLN A 63 -10.98 -33.47 -26.33
C GLN A 63 -12.49 -33.21 -26.23
N LEU A 64 -13.33 -34.25 -26.14
CA LEU A 64 -14.78 -34.11 -25.93
C LEU A 64 -15.17 -33.99 -24.46
N LYS A 65 -14.19 -33.99 -23.54
CA LYS A 65 -14.42 -33.78 -22.11
C LYS A 65 -15.05 -32.41 -21.89
N TYR A 66 -16.17 -32.39 -21.18
CA TYR A 66 -16.84 -31.15 -20.84
C TYR A 66 -15.93 -30.25 -20.01
N PRO A 67 -15.97 -28.92 -20.24
CA PRO A 67 -15.23 -27.96 -19.41
C PRO A 67 -15.71 -28.01 -17.95
N SER A 68 -15.01 -27.38 -17.02
CA SER A 68 -15.51 -27.23 -15.65
C SER A 68 -16.82 -26.42 -15.66
N LEU A 69 -17.64 -26.55 -14.61
CA LEU A 69 -18.92 -25.82 -14.57
C LEU A 69 -18.66 -24.32 -14.43
N GLU A 70 -17.62 -23.97 -13.67
CA GLU A 70 -17.19 -22.62 -13.35
C GLU A 70 -16.76 -21.81 -14.58
N THR A 71 -16.33 -22.47 -15.66
CA THR A 71 -15.92 -21.80 -16.91
C THR A 71 -17.07 -21.58 -17.88
N CYS A 72 -18.27 -22.08 -17.59
CA CYS A 72 -19.45 -21.86 -18.44
C CYS A 72 -20.04 -20.47 -18.16
N SER A 73 -20.50 -19.77 -19.21
CA SER A 73 -21.02 -18.40 -19.08
C SER A 73 -22.29 -18.28 -18.22
N ASP A 74 -23.06 -19.36 -18.08
CA ASP A 74 -24.31 -19.47 -17.33
C ASP A 74 -24.13 -20.15 -15.95
N TYR A 75 -22.90 -20.17 -15.43
CA TYR A 75 -22.56 -20.83 -14.16
C TYR A 75 -23.34 -20.26 -12.96
N ASN A 76 -23.51 -18.95 -12.88
CA ASN A 76 -24.20 -18.29 -11.77
C ASN A 76 -25.69 -18.69 -11.72
N GLU A 77 -26.34 -18.78 -12.88
CA GLU A 77 -27.70 -19.25 -13.05
C GLU A 77 -27.82 -20.75 -12.72
N ALA A 78 -26.78 -21.53 -13.05
CA ALA A 78 -26.71 -22.94 -12.71
C ALA A 78 -26.63 -23.17 -11.19
N LEU A 79 -25.95 -22.28 -10.45
CA LEU A 79 -25.96 -22.30 -8.98
C LEU A 79 -27.37 -22.04 -8.42
N ARG A 80 -28.13 -21.10 -8.98
CA ARG A 80 -29.54 -20.87 -8.61
C ARG A 80 -30.39 -22.13 -8.84
N CYS A 81 -30.11 -22.91 -9.90
CA CYS A 81 -30.80 -24.17 -10.16
C CYS A 81 -30.61 -25.22 -9.06
N LYS A 82 -29.49 -25.19 -8.32
CA LYS A 82 -29.27 -26.12 -7.18
C LYS A 82 -30.15 -25.80 -5.96
N PHE A 83 -30.67 -24.57 -5.88
CA PHE A 83 -31.67 -24.18 -4.89
C PHE A 83 -33.12 -24.39 -5.38
N HIS A 84 -33.31 -24.84 -6.62
CA HIS A 84 -34.64 -25.16 -7.14
C HIS A 84 -35.22 -26.40 -6.44
N LEU A 85 -36.54 -26.42 -6.27
CA LEU A 85 -37.25 -27.50 -5.58
C LEU A 85 -36.96 -28.89 -6.18
N SER A 86 -36.90 -28.98 -7.52
CA SER A 86 -36.54 -30.23 -8.22
C SER A 86 -35.18 -30.77 -7.78
N TYR A 87 -34.17 -29.91 -7.65
CA TYR A 87 -32.84 -30.34 -7.23
C TYR A 87 -32.87 -30.83 -5.77
N MET A 88 -33.47 -30.06 -4.87
CA MET A 88 -33.55 -30.37 -3.44
C MET A 88 -34.32 -31.66 -3.14
N ILE A 89 -35.47 -31.88 -3.78
CA ILE A 89 -36.22 -33.15 -3.66
C ILE A 89 -35.39 -34.30 -4.21
N GLY A 90 -34.71 -34.09 -5.33
CA GLY A 90 -33.77 -35.05 -5.91
C GLY A 90 -32.70 -35.53 -4.95
N GLU A 91 -32.04 -34.60 -4.25
CA GLU A 91 -31.04 -34.93 -3.24
C GLU A 91 -31.62 -35.77 -2.10
N VAL A 92 -32.84 -35.43 -1.65
CA VAL A 92 -33.55 -36.21 -0.63
C VAL A 92 -33.84 -37.64 -1.12
N LEU A 93 -34.27 -37.82 -2.37
CA LEU A 93 -34.54 -39.14 -2.96
C LEU A 93 -33.26 -39.97 -3.06
N ILE A 94 -32.16 -39.36 -3.53
CA ILE A 94 -30.86 -40.03 -3.64
C ILE A 94 -30.39 -40.48 -2.26
N LYS A 95 -30.44 -39.60 -1.25
CA LYS A 95 -30.05 -39.92 0.14
C LYS A 95 -30.94 -41.01 0.75
N ALA A 96 -32.24 -40.97 0.51
CA ALA A 96 -33.17 -41.98 1.01
C ALA A 96 -32.94 -43.35 0.36
N TYR A 97 -32.62 -43.39 -0.93
CA TYR A 97 -32.26 -44.62 -1.63
C TYR A 97 -30.94 -45.21 -1.13
N GLN A 98 -29.90 -44.37 -0.96
CA GLN A 98 -28.60 -44.79 -0.44
C GLN A 98 -28.70 -45.36 0.99
N ASN A 99 -29.64 -44.83 1.80
CA ASN A 99 -29.89 -45.28 3.16
C ASN A 99 -31.15 -46.14 3.28
N TRP A 100 -31.56 -46.81 2.19
CA TRP A 100 -32.80 -47.58 2.18
C TRP A 100 -32.80 -48.68 3.25
N TYR A 101 -31.69 -49.41 3.36
CA TYR A 101 -31.48 -50.47 4.36
C TYR A 101 -31.43 -49.95 5.82
N LYS A 102 -31.21 -48.64 6.02
CA LYS A 102 -31.27 -47.98 7.35
C LYS A 102 -32.65 -47.36 7.63
N GLY A 103 -33.68 -47.78 6.89
CA GLY A 103 -35.04 -47.23 7.02
C GLY A 103 -35.21 -45.84 6.39
N GLY A 104 -34.35 -45.43 5.44
CA GLY A 104 -34.44 -44.15 4.75
C GLY A 104 -35.80 -43.90 4.08
N GLY A 105 -36.48 -44.95 3.64
CA GLY A 105 -37.84 -44.89 3.09
C GLY A 105 -38.88 -44.38 4.08
N PHE A 106 -38.81 -44.77 5.36
CA PHE A 106 -39.77 -44.34 6.39
C PHE A 106 -39.68 -42.84 6.67
N LYS A 107 -38.48 -42.25 6.57
CA LYS A 107 -38.24 -40.82 6.79
C LYS A 107 -38.50 -39.97 5.54
N LEU A 108 -38.74 -40.59 4.37
CA LEU A 108 -38.81 -39.89 3.09
C LEU A 108 -39.89 -38.80 3.05
N LYS A 109 -41.10 -39.09 3.54
CA LYS A 109 -42.21 -38.12 3.58
C LYS A 109 -41.83 -36.86 4.39
N ASN A 110 -41.22 -37.06 5.56
CA ASN A 110 -40.78 -35.97 6.45
C ASN A 110 -39.61 -35.19 5.83
N ASN A 111 -38.65 -35.87 5.21
CA ASN A 111 -37.53 -35.23 4.52
C ASN A 111 -37.99 -34.40 3.32
N ILE A 112 -38.97 -34.86 2.55
CA ILE A 112 -39.57 -34.06 1.46
C ILE A 112 -40.31 -32.84 2.03
N LYS A 113 -41.06 -32.99 3.14
CA LYS A 113 -41.69 -31.85 3.82
C LYS A 113 -40.66 -30.83 4.31
N LYS A 114 -39.51 -31.29 4.83
CA LYS A 114 -38.38 -30.43 5.20
C LYS A 114 -37.80 -29.70 3.99
N ALA A 115 -37.51 -30.41 2.89
CA ALA A 115 -36.99 -29.81 1.66
C ALA A 115 -37.94 -28.76 1.07
N ASN A 116 -39.26 -28.98 1.14
CA ASN A 116 -40.24 -27.97 0.74
C ASN A 116 -40.15 -26.69 1.59
N LYS A 117 -39.96 -26.81 2.91
CA LYS A 117 -39.79 -25.64 3.81
C LYS A 117 -38.49 -24.90 3.52
N GLU A 118 -37.38 -25.62 3.39
CA GLU A 118 -36.08 -25.05 3.02
C GLU A 118 -36.14 -24.35 1.66
N PHE A 119 -36.87 -24.92 0.69
CA PHE A 119 -37.06 -24.29 -0.62
C PHE A 119 -37.78 -22.94 -0.52
N GLN A 120 -38.78 -22.79 0.37
CA GLN A 120 -39.43 -21.48 0.55
C GLN A 120 -38.45 -20.43 1.06
N ILE A 121 -37.56 -20.79 1.98
CA ILE A 121 -36.49 -19.91 2.47
C ILE A 121 -35.57 -19.47 1.33
N PHE A 122 -35.07 -20.42 0.52
CA PHE A 122 -34.21 -20.08 -0.62
C PHE A 122 -34.94 -19.26 -1.70
N ARG A 123 -36.20 -19.60 -1.98
CA ARG A 123 -37.02 -18.85 -2.92
C ARG A 123 -37.23 -17.41 -2.47
N GLU A 124 -37.43 -17.21 -1.17
CA GLU A 124 -37.63 -15.91 -0.55
C GLU A 124 -36.36 -15.04 -0.66
N ILE A 125 -35.22 -15.52 -0.17
CA ILE A 125 -33.96 -14.77 -0.23
C ILE A 125 -33.53 -14.45 -1.67
N LEU A 126 -33.65 -15.42 -2.60
CA LEU A 126 -33.31 -15.21 -4.01
C LEU A 126 -34.26 -14.25 -4.73
N LYS A 127 -35.48 -14.06 -4.20
CA LYS A 127 -36.45 -13.10 -4.72
C LYS A 127 -36.19 -11.71 -4.15
N GLU A 128 -35.90 -11.61 -2.85
CA GLU A 128 -35.64 -10.35 -2.15
C GLU A 128 -34.28 -9.75 -2.56
N PHE A 129 -33.21 -10.56 -2.67
CA PHE A 129 -31.84 -10.13 -2.98
C PHE A 129 -31.40 -10.69 -4.33
N LYS A 130 -31.74 -9.98 -5.41
CA LYS A 130 -31.44 -10.43 -6.78
C LYS A 130 -29.95 -10.34 -7.10
N GLU A 131 -29.21 -9.45 -6.45
CA GLU A 131 -27.78 -9.23 -6.67
C GLU A 131 -26.87 -10.34 -6.13
N LEU A 132 -27.42 -11.35 -5.43
CA LEU A 132 -26.64 -12.48 -4.92
C LEU A 132 -25.84 -13.13 -6.07
N ASN A 133 -24.51 -12.92 -6.04
CA ASN A 133 -23.59 -13.35 -7.08
C ASN A 133 -23.24 -14.86 -6.92
N GLY A 134 -22.49 -15.40 -7.89
CA GLY A 134 -22.10 -16.81 -7.88
C GLY A 134 -21.28 -17.24 -6.65
N GLU A 135 -20.40 -16.37 -6.16
CA GLU A 135 -19.59 -16.65 -4.97
C GLU A 135 -20.45 -16.77 -3.71
N THR A 136 -21.40 -15.84 -3.53
CA THR A 136 -22.36 -15.88 -2.41
C THR A 136 -23.24 -17.12 -2.49
N LEU A 137 -23.76 -17.45 -3.67
CA LEU A 137 -24.59 -18.65 -3.86
C LEU A 137 -23.82 -19.93 -3.55
N LYS A 138 -22.54 -20.00 -3.96
CA LYS A 138 -21.66 -21.12 -3.61
C LYS A 138 -21.40 -21.19 -2.10
N ALA A 139 -21.12 -20.07 -1.46
CA ALA A 139 -20.92 -20.01 -0.01
C ALA A 139 -22.18 -20.43 0.78
N ILE A 140 -23.36 -20.01 0.34
CA ILE A 140 -24.65 -20.47 0.89
C ILE A 140 -24.82 -21.98 0.68
N GLN A 141 -24.45 -22.49 -0.49
CA GLN A 141 -24.52 -23.93 -0.78
C GLN A 141 -23.61 -24.73 0.16
N ASP A 142 -22.37 -24.29 0.34
CA ASP A 142 -21.37 -24.98 1.16
C ASP A 142 -21.72 -24.91 2.66
N ASN A 143 -22.36 -23.83 3.10
CA ASN A 143 -22.80 -23.62 4.49
C ASN A 143 -24.32 -23.81 4.68
N LYS A 144 -24.97 -24.59 3.82
CA LYS A 144 -26.45 -24.68 3.72
C LYS A 144 -27.18 -24.86 5.06
N GLN A 145 -26.72 -25.77 5.91
CA GLN A 145 -27.41 -26.04 7.18
C GLN A 145 -27.25 -24.88 8.18
N LEU A 146 -26.06 -24.26 8.23
CA LEU A 146 -25.82 -23.09 9.06
C LEU A 146 -26.62 -21.88 8.57
N PHE A 147 -26.65 -21.65 7.25
CA PHE A 147 -27.50 -20.64 6.64
C PHE A 147 -28.98 -20.82 6.99
N LEU A 148 -29.52 -22.04 6.86
CA LEU A 148 -30.92 -22.32 7.20
C LEU A 148 -31.23 -22.14 8.69
N LYS A 149 -30.27 -22.45 9.56
CA LYS A 149 -30.40 -22.25 11.02
C LYS A 149 -30.46 -20.77 11.37
N GLU A 150 -29.57 -19.96 10.79
CA GLU A 150 -29.44 -18.53 11.08
C GLU A 150 -30.30 -17.64 10.18
N PHE A 151 -31.06 -18.20 9.23
CA PHE A 151 -31.78 -17.44 8.19
C PHE A 151 -32.63 -16.28 8.73
N PRO A 152 -33.44 -16.43 9.81
CA PRO A 152 -34.24 -15.30 10.32
C PRO A 152 -33.37 -14.12 10.77
N ARG A 153 -32.23 -14.41 11.40
CA ARG A 153 -31.24 -13.44 11.87
C ARG A 153 -30.47 -12.79 10.72
N ILE A 154 -30.01 -13.60 9.76
CA ILE A 154 -29.38 -13.10 8.52
C ILE A 154 -30.35 -12.19 7.77
N LYS A 155 -31.62 -12.60 7.64
CA LYS A 155 -32.66 -11.81 6.99
C LYS A 155 -32.88 -10.47 7.71
N ASN A 156 -32.86 -10.48 9.05
CA ASN A 156 -32.94 -9.25 9.83
C ASN A 156 -31.79 -8.30 9.49
N ILE A 157 -30.53 -8.76 9.51
CA ILE A 157 -29.36 -7.95 9.12
C ILE A 157 -29.51 -7.36 7.72
N LEU A 158 -29.84 -8.19 6.73
CA LEU A 158 -29.94 -7.74 5.34
C LEU A 158 -31.08 -6.72 5.16
N LYS A 159 -32.18 -6.85 5.91
CA LYS A 159 -33.28 -5.87 5.88
C LYS A 159 -32.94 -4.59 6.63
N THR A 160 -32.27 -4.68 7.78
CA THR A 160 -31.82 -3.52 8.55
C THR A 160 -30.89 -2.65 7.72
N HIS A 161 -30.08 -3.24 6.83
CA HIS A 161 -29.13 -2.53 5.98
C HIS A 161 -29.50 -2.53 4.50
N GLN A 162 -30.76 -2.77 4.16
CA GLN A 162 -31.23 -2.81 2.76
C GLN A 162 -31.03 -1.47 2.01
N ASP A 163 -30.92 -0.38 2.76
CA ASP A 163 -30.69 0.99 2.29
C ASP A 163 -29.20 1.36 2.22
N TYR A 164 -28.29 0.45 2.61
CA TYR A 164 -26.86 0.69 2.67
C TYR A 164 -26.09 -0.33 1.82
N GLN A 165 -26.12 -0.15 0.50
CA GLN A 165 -25.55 -1.10 -0.47
C GLN A 165 -24.08 -1.48 -0.20
N PRO A 166 -23.16 -0.56 0.17
CA PRO A 166 -21.77 -0.92 0.43
C PRO A 166 -21.55 -2.03 1.46
N ILE A 167 -22.35 -2.09 2.54
CA ILE A 167 -22.24 -3.19 3.52
C ILE A 167 -22.86 -4.48 3.01
N LEU A 168 -23.93 -4.41 2.22
CA LEU A 168 -24.52 -5.60 1.58
C LEU A 168 -23.51 -6.24 0.62
N ASP A 169 -22.85 -5.44 -0.21
CA ASP A 169 -21.81 -5.90 -1.14
C ASP A 169 -20.66 -6.57 -0.36
N ASN A 170 -20.22 -5.96 0.75
CA ASN A 170 -19.20 -6.52 1.63
C ASN A 170 -19.64 -7.88 2.23
N ILE A 171 -20.88 -7.98 2.74
CA ILE A 171 -21.45 -9.23 3.27
C ILE A 171 -21.50 -10.30 2.18
N PHE A 172 -21.99 -9.97 0.98
CA PHE A 172 -22.17 -10.95 -0.10
C PHE A 172 -20.85 -11.42 -0.69
N HIS A 173 -19.88 -10.52 -0.87
CA HIS A 173 -18.54 -10.88 -1.34
C HIS A 173 -17.80 -11.74 -0.30
N ASN A 174 -17.97 -11.48 1.00
CA ASN A 174 -17.31 -12.20 2.08
C ASN A 174 -18.22 -13.22 2.79
N PHE A 175 -19.25 -13.74 2.10
CA PHE A 175 -20.34 -14.47 2.75
C PHE A 175 -19.89 -15.73 3.52
N ASN A 176 -18.87 -16.44 3.02
CA ASN A 176 -18.32 -17.61 3.69
C ASN A 176 -17.67 -17.25 5.04
N TYR A 177 -17.04 -16.07 5.14
CA TYR A 177 -16.49 -15.58 6.39
C TYR A 177 -17.63 -15.07 7.30
N PHE A 178 -18.56 -14.30 6.72
CA PHE A 178 -19.75 -13.79 7.39
C PHE A 178 -20.53 -14.89 8.11
N ILE A 179 -20.86 -15.98 7.42
CA ILE A 179 -21.69 -17.04 7.99
C ILE A 179 -20.97 -17.84 9.08
N LYS A 180 -19.63 -17.97 9.00
CA LYS A 180 -18.82 -18.70 9.99
C LYS A 180 -18.59 -17.91 11.27
N ASN A 181 -18.61 -16.58 11.18
CA ASN A 181 -18.41 -15.66 12.29
C ASN A 181 -19.66 -14.82 12.57
N PHE A 182 -20.84 -15.41 12.31
CA PHE A 182 -22.09 -14.69 12.21
C PHE A 182 -22.47 -13.93 13.48
N ASP A 183 -22.35 -14.56 14.66
CA ASP A 183 -22.78 -13.93 15.92
C ASP A 183 -22.01 -12.62 16.21
N LEU A 184 -20.70 -12.62 15.98
CA LEU A 184 -19.85 -11.44 16.19
C LEU A 184 -20.12 -10.35 15.15
N ILE A 185 -20.38 -10.74 13.90
CA ILE A 185 -20.71 -9.77 12.84
C ILE A 185 -22.12 -9.21 13.03
N GLU A 186 -23.09 -10.02 13.48
CA GLU A 186 -24.44 -9.55 13.78
C GLU A 186 -24.42 -8.51 14.89
N GLU A 187 -23.71 -8.78 15.99
CA GLU A 187 -23.53 -7.84 17.11
C GLU A 187 -22.98 -6.50 16.61
N TRP A 188 -21.92 -6.54 15.80
CA TRP A 188 -21.31 -5.34 15.23
C TRP A 188 -22.25 -4.58 14.31
N LEU A 189 -22.86 -5.24 13.34
CA LEU A 189 -23.71 -4.59 12.33
C LEU A 189 -25.03 -4.06 12.91
N LEU A 190 -25.46 -4.52 14.08
CA LEU A 190 -26.63 -3.97 14.79
C LEU A 190 -26.25 -2.93 15.85
N SER A 191 -24.97 -2.68 16.08
CA SER A 191 -24.50 -1.71 17.07
C SER A 191 -24.74 -0.26 16.64
N ASP A 192 -24.94 0.61 17.63
CA ASP A 192 -24.97 2.06 17.42
C ASP A 192 -23.63 2.59 16.91
N ASP A 193 -22.52 1.98 17.33
CA ASP A 193 -21.18 2.33 16.86
C ASP A 193 -21.01 2.12 15.34
N PHE A 194 -21.50 1.01 14.78
CA PHE A 194 -21.52 0.80 13.33
C PHE A 194 -22.39 1.85 12.63
N LYS A 195 -23.58 2.12 13.19
CA LYS A 195 -24.52 3.07 12.63
C LYS A 195 -23.93 4.48 12.55
N GLU A 196 -23.36 4.98 13.65
CA GLU A 196 -22.79 6.32 13.70
C GLU A 196 -21.53 6.43 12.85
N LYS A 197 -20.65 5.42 12.86
CA LYS A 197 -19.36 5.48 12.16
C LYS A 197 -19.44 5.27 10.66
N TYR A 198 -20.37 4.44 10.19
CA TYR A 198 -20.42 4.03 8.78
C TYR A 198 -21.74 4.36 8.10
N LYS A 199 -22.85 3.92 8.70
CA LYS A 199 -24.16 4.01 8.03
C LYS A 199 -24.65 5.46 7.89
N LYS A 200 -24.54 6.26 8.94
CA LYS A 200 -25.01 7.65 8.99
C LYS A 200 -24.36 8.53 7.92
N GLU A 201 -23.08 8.31 7.66
CA GLU A 201 -22.31 9.04 6.66
C GLU A 201 -22.33 8.36 5.27
N ASN A 202 -23.07 7.25 5.12
CA ASN A 202 -23.08 6.41 3.93
C ASN A 202 -21.64 6.07 3.44
N HIS A 203 -20.77 5.68 4.37
CA HIS A 203 -19.35 5.47 4.10
C HIS A 203 -19.17 4.42 2.98
N PRO A 204 -18.33 4.65 1.96
CA PRO A 204 -18.24 3.76 0.79
C PRO A 204 -17.58 2.40 1.09
N TYR A 205 -16.81 2.31 2.17
CA TYR A 205 -16.07 1.09 2.54
C TYR A 205 -16.33 0.70 4.00
N PRO A 206 -17.54 0.24 4.36
CA PRO A 206 -17.86 -0.13 5.73
C PRO A 206 -17.17 -1.41 6.15
N SER A 207 -16.57 -1.41 7.34
CA SER A 207 -15.92 -2.59 7.92
C SER A 207 -16.93 -3.66 8.30
N LEU A 208 -16.63 -4.92 7.94
CA LEU A 208 -17.46 -6.07 8.30
C LEU A 208 -17.33 -6.48 9.78
N LEU A 209 -16.25 -6.05 10.44
CA LEU A 209 -15.93 -6.36 11.84
C LEU A 209 -15.73 -5.07 12.63
N ASP A 210 -15.95 -5.14 13.95
CA ASP A 210 -15.73 -4.02 14.86
C ASP A 210 -14.24 -3.65 14.95
N PRO A 211 -13.82 -2.46 14.48
CA PRO A 211 -12.43 -2.02 14.56
C PRO A 211 -11.88 -1.93 15.99
N LYS A 212 -12.72 -1.70 16.99
CA LYS A 212 -12.31 -1.63 18.40
C LYS A 212 -11.89 -3.02 18.90
N LYS A 213 -12.74 -4.03 18.70
CA LYS A 213 -12.43 -5.43 19.05
C LYS A 213 -11.24 -5.97 18.26
N LEU A 214 -11.10 -5.59 16.97
CA LEU A 214 -9.96 -6.02 16.16
C LEU A 214 -8.59 -5.62 16.72
N ASN A 215 -8.55 -4.55 17.51
CA ASN A 215 -7.32 -4.06 18.14
C ASN A 215 -6.99 -4.74 19.47
N ASP A 216 -7.91 -5.52 20.03
CA ASP A 216 -7.67 -6.27 21.27
C ASP A 216 -7.13 -7.67 20.94
N GLU A 217 -5.89 -7.95 21.32
CA GLU A 217 -5.25 -9.25 21.08
C GLU A 217 -5.89 -10.40 21.86
N ASN A 218 -6.67 -10.10 22.90
CA ASN A 218 -7.42 -11.10 23.68
C ASN A 218 -8.70 -11.54 22.97
N GLU A 219 -9.18 -10.77 22.00
CA GLU A 219 -10.34 -11.15 21.19
C GLU A 219 -10.00 -12.34 20.30
N LYS A 220 -10.96 -13.26 20.17
CA LYS A 220 -10.78 -14.47 19.35
C LYS A 220 -10.48 -14.14 17.88
N ILE A 221 -11.00 -13.02 17.38
CA ILE A 221 -10.77 -12.50 16.04
C ILE A 221 -10.20 -11.09 16.19
N ASN A 222 -8.97 -10.90 15.74
CA ASN A 222 -8.24 -9.64 15.87
C ASN A 222 -7.26 -9.49 14.69
N TYR A 223 -6.60 -8.34 14.57
CA TYR A 223 -5.73 -8.08 13.42
C TYR A 223 -4.59 -9.11 13.24
N HIS A 224 -4.11 -9.75 14.32
CA HIS A 224 -3.02 -10.73 14.24
C HIS A 224 -3.44 -12.08 13.65
N ASN A 225 -4.72 -12.39 13.61
CA ASN A 225 -5.23 -13.66 13.07
C ASN A 225 -6.01 -13.53 11.75
N ILE A 226 -6.14 -12.32 11.23
CA ILE A 226 -6.72 -12.05 9.90
C ILE A 226 -5.57 -11.71 8.93
N PRO A 227 -5.40 -12.48 7.84
CA PRO A 227 -4.47 -12.10 6.77
C PRO A 227 -4.86 -10.78 6.12
N ALA A 228 -3.87 -9.97 5.73
CA ALA A 228 -4.10 -8.64 5.19
C ALA A 228 -4.97 -8.63 3.92
N GLU A 229 -4.89 -9.66 3.09
CA GLU A 229 -5.71 -9.83 1.88
C GLU A 229 -7.20 -9.99 2.22
N LEU A 230 -7.49 -10.71 3.31
CA LEU A 230 -8.85 -10.89 3.80
C LEU A 230 -9.33 -9.62 4.50
N ALA A 231 -8.48 -8.97 5.30
CA ALA A 231 -8.78 -7.68 5.92
C ALA A 231 -9.18 -6.62 4.88
N TRP A 232 -8.42 -6.54 3.78
CA TRP A 232 -8.76 -5.68 2.64
C TRP A 232 -10.12 -6.02 2.02
N LYS A 233 -10.40 -7.29 1.75
CA LYS A 233 -11.69 -7.71 1.15
C LYS A 233 -12.87 -7.39 2.06
N MET A 234 -12.68 -7.44 3.37
CA MET A 234 -13.69 -7.13 4.38
C MET A 234 -13.79 -5.64 4.74
N ASN A 235 -13.03 -4.78 4.04
CA ASN A 235 -12.93 -3.33 4.28
C ASN A 235 -12.53 -2.99 5.73
N LEU A 236 -11.63 -3.78 6.33
CA LEU A 236 -11.14 -3.46 7.67
C LEU A 236 -10.23 -2.23 7.60
N PRO A 237 -10.30 -1.31 8.58
CA PRO A 237 -9.32 -0.23 8.68
C PRO A 237 -7.92 -0.77 8.99
N LEU A 238 -6.91 0.09 8.84
CA LEU A 238 -5.55 -0.25 9.25
C LEU A 238 -5.45 -0.35 10.78
N PRO A 239 -4.56 -1.22 11.31
CA PRO A 239 -4.26 -1.24 12.74
C PRO A 239 -3.83 0.15 13.23
N PRO A 240 -4.36 0.66 14.35
CA PRO A 240 -4.16 2.04 14.81
C PRO A 240 -2.79 2.30 15.47
N ASN A 241 -1.76 1.52 15.12
CA ASN A 241 -0.43 1.54 15.74
C ASN A 241 0.50 2.59 15.13
N TYR A 242 -0.02 3.79 14.86
CA TYR A 242 0.73 4.94 14.36
C TYR A 242 0.31 6.23 15.09
N GLU A 243 1.21 7.18 15.25
CA GLU A 243 0.99 8.35 16.11
C GLU A 243 0.46 9.58 15.37
N PHE A 244 0.97 9.81 14.17
CA PHE A 244 0.55 10.90 13.29
C PHE A 244 0.84 10.56 11.83
N MET A 245 0.28 11.34 10.92
CA MET A 245 0.54 11.24 9.49
C MET A 245 1.46 12.37 9.04
N TRP A 246 2.30 12.11 8.06
CA TRP A 246 3.24 13.08 7.52
C TRP A 246 3.05 13.19 6.01
N PHE A 247 2.51 14.33 5.60
CA PHE A 247 2.25 14.66 4.20
C PHE A 247 3.38 15.52 3.68
N PHE A 248 3.98 15.12 2.57
CA PHE A 248 5.06 15.88 1.95
C PHE A 248 5.06 15.74 0.44
N SER A 249 5.63 16.72 -0.23
CA SER A 249 5.92 16.66 -1.66
C SER A 249 7.35 16.18 -1.88
N HIS A 250 7.56 15.51 -3.01
CA HIS A 250 8.90 15.14 -3.44
C HIS A 250 9.73 16.41 -3.67
N GLY A 251 10.91 16.45 -3.05
CA GLY A 251 11.77 17.63 -3.05
C GLY A 251 11.54 18.60 -1.90
N ALA A 252 10.64 18.31 -0.95
CA ALA A 252 10.43 19.13 0.24
C ALA A 252 11.39 18.81 1.39
N GLY A 253 12.52 18.12 1.16
CA GLY A 253 13.50 17.79 2.20
C GLY A 253 13.08 16.64 3.13
N ALA A 254 12.14 15.80 2.68
CA ALA A 254 11.64 14.68 3.47
C ALA A 254 12.73 13.70 3.89
N PHE A 255 13.70 13.39 3.03
CA PHE A 255 14.80 12.49 3.42
C PHE A 255 15.55 12.99 4.67
N THR A 256 15.91 14.27 4.73
CA THR A 256 16.60 14.86 5.89
C THR A 256 15.76 14.76 7.16
N LEU A 257 14.48 15.16 7.09
CA LEU A 257 13.59 15.08 8.25
C LEU A 257 13.35 13.62 8.67
N GLY A 258 13.33 12.69 7.71
CA GLY A 258 13.24 11.26 7.96
C GLY A 258 14.46 10.71 8.72
N GLN A 259 15.67 11.19 8.41
CA GLN A 259 16.86 10.87 9.20
C GLN A 259 16.71 11.31 10.66
N PHE A 260 16.11 12.49 10.90
CA PHE A 260 15.86 12.98 12.25
C PHE A 260 14.81 12.14 12.99
N PHE A 261 13.67 11.84 12.35
CA PHE A 261 12.66 10.96 12.93
C PHE A 261 13.22 9.59 13.31
N TYR A 262 14.00 8.98 12.42
CA TYR A 262 14.56 7.66 12.67
C TYR A 262 15.70 7.68 13.70
N HIS A 263 16.76 8.45 13.46
CA HIS A 263 17.97 8.38 14.28
C HIS A 263 17.84 9.10 15.62
N LEU A 264 17.15 10.25 15.65
CA LEU A 264 16.97 11.03 16.87
C LEU A 264 15.72 10.57 17.60
N PHE A 265 14.56 10.64 16.97
CA PHE A 265 13.29 10.43 17.66
C PHE A 265 12.88 8.97 17.80
N LYS A 266 13.63 8.04 17.17
CA LYS A 266 13.37 6.59 17.18
C LYS A 266 11.95 6.24 16.72
N ILE A 267 11.49 6.96 15.70
CA ILE A 267 10.22 6.77 15.03
C ILE A 267 10.46 6.02 13.72
N ASN A 268 9.69 4.96 13.50
CA ASN A 268 9.64 4.27 12.22
C ASN A 268 8.75 5.04 11.25
N ILE A 269 9.21 5.16 10.01
CA ILE A 269 8.50 5.86 8.95
C ILE A 269 7.94 4.80 8.00
N LEU A 270 6.63 4.71 7.91
CA LEU A 270 5.94 3.79 7.01
C LEU A 270 5.61 4.54 5.71
N ASP A 271 6.46 4.36 4.71
CA ASP A 271 6.36 4.98 3.39
C ASP A 271 6.30 3.90 2.30
N TYR A 272 5.25 3.95 1.47
CA TYR A 272 5.07 3.04 0.35
C TYR A 272 4.77 3.78 -0.96
N PHE A 273 5.44 4.91 -1.19
CA PHE A 273 5.47 5.59 -2.49
C PHE A 273 5.78 4.60 -3.62
N CYS A 274 4.95 4.60 -4.68
CA CYS A 274 5.04 3.62 -5.77
C CYS A 274 5.11 2.15 -5.30
N GLY A 275 4.58 1.85 -4.12
CA GLY A 275 4.68 0.56 -3.46
C GLY A 275 3.77 -0.54 -4.03
N GLY A 276 3.19 -0.32 -5.20
CA GLY A 276 2.16 -1.15 -5.83
C GLY A 276 0.76 -0.53 -5.73
N ASP A 277 -0.23 -1.28 -6.17
CA ASP A 277 -1.64 -0.91 -6.12
C ASP A 277 -2.14 -0.66 -4.68
N GLY A 278 -3.30 -0.03 -4.53
CA GLY A 278 -3.85 0.33 -3.22
C GLY A 278 -4.01 -0.85 -2.25
N ASP A 279 -4.36 -2.03 -2.75
CA ASP A 279 -4.43 -3.28 -1.97
C ASP A 279 -3.04 -3.75 -1.51
N ILE A 280 -2.03 -3.72 -2.39
CA ILE A 280 -0.65 -4.07 -2.04
C ILE A 280 -0.08 -3.12 -0.98
N ARG A 281 -0.32 -1.81 -1.12
CA ARG A 281 0.09 -0.82 -0.12
C ARG A 281 -0.65 -1.04 1.21
N TYR A 282 -1.94 -1.35 1.17
CA TYR A 282 -2.69 -1.74 2.37
C TYR A 282 -2.04 -2.93 3.08
N TYR A 283 -1.65 -4.00 2.36
CA TYR A 283 -0.99 -5.17 2.96
C TYR A 283 0.32 -4.80 3.65
N LYS A 284 1.11 -3.94 3.00
CA LYS A 284 2.38 -3.48 3.56
C LYS A 284 2.17 -2.63 4.82
N PHE A 285 1.22 -1.69 4.82
CA PHE A 285 0.86 -0.94 6.03
C PHE A 285 0.34 -1.86 7.13
N TYR A 286 -0.64 -2.70 6.82
CA TYR A 286 -1.27 -3.64 7.74
C TYR A 286 -0.23 -4.49 8.47
N ASN A 287 0.62 -5.20 7.71
CA ASN A 287 1.61 -6.10 8.29
C ASN A 287 2.66 -5.32 9.10
N LYS A 288 3.11 -4.16 8.62
CA LYS A 288 4.16 -3.41 9.30
C LYS A 288 3.69 -2.73 10.59
N LEU A 289 2.43 -2.29 10.63
CA LEU A 289 1.79 -1.75 11.84
C LEU A 289 1.56 -2.82 12.92
N LEU A 290 1.39 -4.09 12.54
CA LEU A 290 1.35 -5.20 13.50
C LEU A 290 2.75 -5.62 13.95
N GLU A 291 3.70 -5.70 13.02
CA GLU A 291 5.10 -6.03 13.32
C GLU A 291 5.73 -5.02 14.30
N LEU A 292 5.40 -3.74 14.14
CA LEU A 292 5.98 -2.64 14.91
C LEU A 292 5.02 -2.06 15.95
N LYS A 293 4.03 -2.84 16.43
CA LYS A 293 2.99 -2.36 17.35
C LYS A 293 3.52 -1.68 18.63
N ASP A 294 4.66 -2.16 19.15
CA ASP A 294 5.30 -1.65 20.38
C ASP A 294 6.34 -0.56 20.10
N LYS A 295 6.35 -0.01 18.88
CA LYS A 295 7.27 1.04 18.45
C LYS A 295 6.48 2.29 18.07
N ARG A 296 7.19 3.43 18.06
CA ARG A 296 6.65 4.68 17.55
C ARG A 296 6.64 4.62 16.02
N ASN A 297 5.47 4.74 15.39
CA ASN A 297 5.33 4.67 13.94
C ASN A 297 4.59 5.91 13.42
N ILE A 298 4.99 6.37 12.24
CA ILE A 298 4.27 7.41 11.48
C ILE A 298 4.00 6.90 10.08
N ILE A 299 2.91 7.37 9.48
CA ILE A 299 2.51 7.04 8.11
C ILE A 299 2.81 8.23 7.22
N THR A 300 3.43 8.00 6.07
CA THR A 300 3.62 9.05 5.07
C THR A 300 2.67 8.89 3.91
N ILE A 301 2.22 10.02 3.36
CA ILE A 301 1.52 10.09 2.08
C ILE A 301 2.16 11.22 1.27
N ASN A 302 2.68 10.87 0.10
CA ASN A 302 3.45 11.76 -0.77
C ASN A 302 3.04 11.65 -2.25
N ASP A 303 1.98 10.88 -2.52
CA ASP A 303 1.40 10.71 -3.85
C ASP A 303 -0.11 10.53 -3.81
N ILE A 304 -0.80 11.02 -4.84
CA ILE A 304 -2.27 11.03 -4.89
C ILE A 304 -2.87 10.48 -6.20
N ASP A 305 -2.06 10.25 -7.23
CA ASP A 305 -2.57 9.90 -8.55
C ASP A 305 -3.19 8.48 -8.56
N PRO A 306 -4.49 8.32 -8.86
CA PRO A 306 -5.15 7.01 -8.94
C PRO A 306 -4.41 5.93 -9.74
N SER A 307 -3.71 6.31 -10.81
CA SER A 307 -2.99 5.38 -11.68
C SER A 307 -1.84 4.68 -10.95
N TRP A 308 -1.29 5.30 -9.90
CA TRP A 308 -0.20 4.72 -9.08
C TRP A 308 -0.70 3.79 -7.97
N TYR A 309 -2.01 3.68 -7.83
CA TYR A 309 -2.70 2.77 -6.92
C TYR A 309 -3.49 1.69 -7.69
N GLY A 310 -3.25 1.57 -9.00
CA GLY A 310 -3.94 0.67 -9.92
C GLY A 310 -5.24 1.26 -10.49
N ASN A 311 -6.02 1.97 -9.68
CA ASN A 311 -7.16 2.79 -10.10
C ASN A 311 -7.71 3.64 -8.92
N GLN A 312 -8.67 4.50 -9.22
CA GLN A 312 -9.31 5.38 -8.24
C GLN A 312 -9.98 4.61 -7.09
N HIS A 313 -10.71 3.53 -7.41
CA HIS A 313 -11.37 2.71 -6.38
C HIS A 313 -10.37 2.14 -5.37
N LYS A 314 -9.24 1.60 -5.83
CA LYS A 314 -8.19 1.06 -4.95
C LYS A 314 -7.53 2.16 -4.11
N ARG A 315 -7.25 3.34 -4.69
CA ARG A 315 -6.70 4.49 -3.95
C ARG A 315 -7.65 4.93 -2.84
N ASP A 316 -8.90 5.22 -3.20
CA ASP A 316 -9.90 5.77 -2.29
C ASP A 316 -10.22 4.77 -1.17
N LYS A 317 -10.24 3.47 -1.49
CA LYS A 317 -10.39 2.41 -0.49
C LYS A 317 -9.22 2.35 0.47
N LEU A 318 -7.97 2.44 0.00
CA LEU A 318 -6.81 2.54 0.88
C LEU A 318 -6.91 3.78 1.78
N PHE A 319 -7.23 4.94 1.22
CA PHE A 319 -7.33 6.19 1.98
C PHE A 319 -8.42 6.13 3.05
N SER A 320 -9.55 5.50 2.75
CA SER A 320 -10.63 5.27 3.74
C SER A 320 -10.25 4.35 4.90
N SER A 321 -9.15 3.59 4.77
CA SER A 321 -8.70 2.67 5.81
C SER A 321 -7.92 3.35 6.94
N PHE A 322 -7.44 4.59 6.73
CA PHE A 322 -6.77 5.40 7.77
C PHE A 322 -7.82 6.03 8.69
N GLN A 323 -8.40 5.24 9.59
CA GLN A 323 -9.51 5.70 10.44
C GLN A 323 -9.09 6.32 11.77
N LYS A 324 -7.86 6.10 12.23
CA LYS A 324 -7.37 6.74 13.45
C LYS A 324 -7.10 8.21 13.13
N ILE A 325 -7.96 9.09 13.63
CA ILE A 325 -7.77 10.54 13.54
C ILE A 325 -6.55 10.89 14.40
N THR A 326 -5.53 11.42 13.72
CA THR A 326 -4.26 11.83 14.32
C THR A 326 -3.86 13.17 13.74
N PRO A 327 -2.93 13.91 14.33
CA PRO A 327 -2.43 15.11 13.70
C PRO A 327 -1.74 14.80 12.36
N ILE A 328 -1.67 15.80 11.48
CA ILE A 328 -0.96 15.73 10.20
C ILE A 328 0.16 16.76 10.19
N LEU A 329 1.39 16.32 9.90
CA LEU A 329 2.49 17.21 9.56
C LEU A 329 2.53 17.41 8.04
N PHE A 330 2.26 18.62 7.57
CA PHE A 330 2.47 19.06 6.19
C PHE A 330 3.88 19.65 6.04
N GLN A 331 4.77 18.96 5.34
CA GLN A 331 6.06 19.50 4.96
C GLN A 331 5.97 20.15 3.58
N ILE A 332 6.05 21.48 3.56
CA ILE A 332 5.82 22.31 2.38
C ILE A 332 7.09 23.05 1.97
N ARG A 333 7.10 23.53 0.72
CA ARG A 333 8.22 24.22 0.11
C ARG A 333 7.70 25.19 -0.94
N ASP A 334 8.43 26.29 -1.16
CA ASP A 334 8.22 27.18 -2.29
C ASP A 334 8.08 26.35 -3.59
N PRO A 335 6.94 26.45 -4.30
CA PRO A 335 6.66 25.64 -5.47
C PRO A 335 7.68 25.83 -6.60
N ILE A 336 8.28 27.02 -6.74
CA ILE A 336 9.30 27.26 -7.77
C ILE A 336 10.60 26.56 -7.40
N GLU A 337 10.93 26.49 -6.12
CA GLU A 337 12.04 25.66 -5.66
C GLU A 337 11.78 24.16 -5.82
N LEU A 338 10.52 23.71 -5.71
CA LEU A 338 10.15 22.32 -6.01
C LEU A 338 10.40 22.00 -7.48
N ILE A 339 10.03 22.90 -8.41
CA ILE A 339 10.35 22.74 -9.85
C ILE A 339 11.85 22.63 -10.05
N LYS A 340 12.63 23.55 -9.45
CA LYS A 340 14.11 23.49 -9.48
C LYS A 340 14.61 22.14 -8.99
N HIS A 341 14.06 21.61 -7.90
CA HIS A 341 14.50 20.33 -7.38
C HIS A 341 14.15 19.16 -8.31
N ALA A 342 12.92 19.12 -8.81
CA ALA A 342 12.41 18.03 -9.65
C ALA A 342 13.22 17.89 -10.95
N TYR A 343 13.53 19.02 -11.61
CA TYR A 343 14.23 19.03 -12.90
C TYR A 343 15.73 19.33 -12.80
N GLY A 344 16.19 19.91 -11.68
CA GLY A 344 17.59 20.32 -11.48
C GLY A 344 18.50 19.21 -10.93
N ARG A 345 17.97 18.01 -10.71
CA ARG A 345 18.75 16.85 -10.27
C ARG A 345 18.92 15.87 -11.42
N LYS A 346 20.14 15.34 -11.57
CA LYS A 346 20.44 14.27 -12.52
C LYS A 346 20.12 12.90 -11.90
N TRP A 347 18.82 12.66 -11.74
CA TRP A 347 18.31 11.41 -11.19
C TRP A 347 18.87 10.22 -11.97
N GLY A 348 19.44 9.24 -11.25
CA GLY A 348 20.00 8.03 -11.82
C GLY A 348 21.48 8.11 -12.21
N ASN A 349 22.12 9.28 -12.18
CA ASN A 349 23.56 9.36 -12.35
C ASN A 349 24.27 8.69 -11.16
N ASN A 350 25.38 8.01 -11.43
CA ASN A 350 26.30 7.52 -10.39
C ASN A 350 27.60 8.30 -10.53
N LEU A 351 27.92 9.12 -9.53
CA LEU A 351 29.18 9.89 -9.52
C LEU A 351 30.40 9.01 -9.21
N ALA A 352 30.22 7.80 -8.73
CA ALA A 352 31.31 6.90 -8.41
C ALA A 352 31.67 6.02 -9.61
N LYS A 353 32.94 6.08 -10.06
CA LYS A 353 33.56 5.07 -10.93
C LYS A 353 33.65 3.72 -10.21
N THR A 354 33.96 3.76 -8.91
CA THR A 354 33.92 2.60 -8.01
C THR A 354 33.38 2.98 -6.64
N LYS A 355 32.62 2.08 -6.01
CA LYS A 355 32.13 2.25 -4.64
C LYS A 355 33.09 1.67 -3.58
N GLU A 356 34.07 0.90 -4.03
CA GLU A 356 35.07 0.23 -3.20
C GLU A 356 36.47 0.54 -3.74
N PHE A 357 37.38 0.97 -2.87
CA PHE A 357 38.75 1.31 -3.22
C PHE A 357 39.71 1.09 -2.05
N ASP A 358 41.01 1.09 -2.30
CA ASP A 358 42.05 1.05 -1.28
C ASP A 358 42.97 2.28 -1.36
N LEU A 359 44.05 2.32 -0.57
CA LEU A 359 44.95 3.47 -0.46
C LEU A 359 45.80 3.73 -1.73
N SER A 360 45.76 2.85 -2.72
CA SER A 360 46.44 3.07 -4.01
C SER A 360 45.69 4.00 -4.96
N TYR A 361 44.39 4.21 -4.71
CA TYR A 361 43.51 5.03 -5.54
C TYR A 361 43.68 6.51 -5.25
N GLN A 362 43.58 7.35 -6.28
CA GLN A 362 43.41 8.79 -6.14
C GLN A 362 41.94 9.18 -6.30
N PHE A 363 41.60 10.42 -5.92
CA PHE A 363 40.22 10.91 -5.98
C PHE A 363 39.57 10.73 -7.37
N ASN A 364 40.32 11.02 -8.45
CA ASN A 364 39.85 10.89 -9.83
C ASN A 364 39.73 9.43 -10.31
N ASP A 365 40.33 8.47 -9.62
CA ASP A 365 40.12 7.04 -9.89
C ASP A 365 38.78 6.56 -9.32
N ILE A 366 38.27 7.28 -8.31
CA ILE A 366 37.06 6.93 -7.55
C ILE A 366 35.82 7.62 -8.12
N ILE A 367 35.96 8.87 -8.56
CA ILE A 367 34.84 9.73 -8.98
C ILE A 367 34.88 9.99 -10.49
N THR A 368 33.70 10.06 -11.12
CA THR A 368 33.55 10.39 -12.54
C THR A 368 34.02 11.82 -12.82
N GLU A 369 34.36 12.08 -14.07
CA GLU A 369 34.74 13.43 -14.51
C GLU A 369 33.58 14.42 -14.33
N VAL A 370 33.91 15.71 -14.34
CA VAL A 370 32.89 16.77 -14.26
C VAL A 370 32.19 16.85 -15.61
N GLU A 371 30.88 16.71 -15.62
CA GLU A 371 30.05 16.87 -16.81
C GLU A 371 29.15 18.09 -16.66
N VAL A 372 29.09 18.93 -17.70
CA VAL A 372 28.18 20.06 -17.72
C VAL A 372 26.74 19.56 -17.83
N TYR A 373 25.88 20.00 -16.92
CA TYR A 373 24.48 19.58 -16.91
C TYR A 373 23.65 20.34 -17.93
N ASN A 374 23.06 19.60 -18.88
CA ASN A 374 22.00 20.12 -19.73
C ASN A 374 20.63 19.78 -19.15
N TYR A 375 19.85 20.78 -18.76
CA TYR A 375 18.53 20.60 -18.14
C TYR A 375 17.42 20.94 -19.13
N ASN A 376 16.49 20.00 -19.30
CA ASN A 376 15.33 20.17 -20.18
C ASN A 376 14.10 20.47 -19.33
N LEU A 377 13.81 21.75 -19.12
CA LEU A 377 12.55 22.17 -18.48
C LEU A 377 11.39 21.99 -19.47
N PRO A 378 10.27 21.36 -19.06
CA PRO A 378 9.19 21.02 -19.98
C PRO A 378 8.28 22.21 -20.30
N ASN A 379 7.50 22.07 -21.38
CA ASN A 379 6.44 23.01 -21.76
C ASN A 379 5.20 22.95 -20.86
N THR A 380 5.13 21.97 -19.96
CA THR A 380 4.02 21.75 -19.04
C THR A 380 4.54 21.09 -17.76
N LEU A 381 3.93 21.42 -16.62
CA LEU A 381 4.26 20.85 -15.32
C LEU A 381 3.29 19.76 -14.85
N GLU A 382 2.33 19.33 -15.70
CA GLU A 382 1.32 18.34 -15.33
C GLU A 382 1.92 17.04 -14.78
N GLY A 383 3.07 16.59 -15.32
CA GLY A 383 3.78 15.41 -14.82
C GLY A 383 4.28 15.51 -13.38
N GLN A 384 4.25 16.69 -12.76
CA GLN A 384 4.63 16.90 -11.35
C GLN A 384 3.43 16.97 -10.40
N ARG A 385 2.18 17.12 -10.89
CA ARG A 385 0.98 17.12 -10.01
C ARG A 385 0.92 15.91 -9.07
N PRO A 386 1.18 14.67 -9.52
CA PRO A 386 1.03 13.49 -8.67
C PRO A 386 1.85 13.48 -7.37
N GLN A 387 2.98 14.21 -7.33
CA GLN A 387 4.02 14.05 -6.31
C GLN A 387 4.65 15.36 -5.80
N SER A 388 4.47 16.47 -6.51
CA SER A 388 5.02 17.78 -6.15
C SER A 388 3.96 18.83 -5.83
N PHE A 389 2.81 18.79 -6.52
CA PHE A 389 1.72 19.76 -6.36
C PHE A 389 0.42 19.04 -6.03
N LEU A 390 0.20 18.78 -4.74
CA LEU A 390 -0.86 17.86 -4.30
C LEU A 390 -1.59 18.31 -3.03
N TRP A 391 -1.43 19.55 -2.56
CA TRP A 391 -1.89 19.90 -1.22
C TRP A 391 -3.41 19.92 -1.05
N LYS A 392 -4.12 20.60 -1.95
CA LYS A 392 -5.59 20.61 -1.95
C LYS A 392 -6.10 19.20 -2.22
N SER A 393 -5.58 18.57 -3.27
CA SER A 393 -6.02 17.24 -3.69
C SER A 393 -5.78 16.16 -2.61
N LEU A 394 -4.69 16.27 -1.84
CA LEU A 394 -4.39 15.36 -0.74
C LEU A 394 -5.31 15.59 0.46
N ILE A 395 -5.48 16.82 0.93
CA ILE A 395 -6.33 17.06 2.12
C ILE A 395 -7.82 16.74 1.84
N GLU A 396 -8.30 16.93 0.62
CA GLU A 396 -9.66 16.53 0.22
C GLU A 396 -9.89 15.02 0.38
N CYS A 397 -8.83 14.21 0.29
CA CYS A 397 -8.91 12.76 0.55
C CYS A 397 -8.91 12.40 2.05
N PHE A 398 -8.59 13.36 2.92
CA PHE A 398 -8.42 13.20 4.37
C PHE A 398 -9.18 14.31 5.13
N ASP A 399 -10.35 14.71 4.63
CA ASP A 399 -11.17 15.82 5.10
C ASP A 399 -11.55 15.78 6.60
N LYS A 400 -11.57 14.60 7.20
CA LYS A 400 -11.81 14.42 8.65
C LYS A 400 -10.63 14.80 9.55
N PHE A 401 -9.45 15.01 8.98
CA PHE A 401 -8.22 15.30 9.71
C PHE A 401 -7.99 16.82 9.79
N ASN A 402 -8.46 17.42 10.88
CA ASN A 402 -8.45 18.89 11.03
C ASN A 402 -7.24 19.44 11.79
N ASP A 403 -6.47 18.58 12.49
CA ASP A 403 -5.29 19.00 13.26
C ASP A 403 -4.04 18.94 12.38
N CYS A 404 -3.82 20.02 11.61
CA CYS A 404 -2.71 20.12 10.65
C CYS A 404 -1.62 21.08 11.15
N PHE A 405 -0.38 20.61 11.12
CA PHE A 405 0.82 21.41 11.36
C PHE A 405 1.59 21.60 10.06
N TYR A 406 2.09 22.80 9.81
CA TYR A 406 2.79 23.09 8.54
C TYR A 406 4.23 23.49 8.83
N LEU A 407 5.14 22.80 8.15
CA LEU A 407 6.57 22.96 8.23
C LEU A 407 7.10 23.36 6.86
N ASP A 408 7.46 24.63 6.72
CA ASP A 408 8.20 25.08 5.54
C ASP A 408 9.65 24.61 5.61
N ILE A 409 10.16 24.05 4.52
CA ILE A 409 11.50 23.45 4.48
C ILE A 409 12.62 24.49 4.74
N SER A 410 12.36 25.78 4.51
CA SER A 410 13.29 26.85 4.86
C SER A 410 13.71 26.83 6.34
N LYS A 411 12.89 26.23 7.20
CA LYS A 411 13.12 26.05 8.64
C LYS A 411 13.97 24.83 9.01
N ILE A 412 14.31 23.97 8.06
CA ILE A 412 15.26 22.86 8.24
C ILE A 412 16.55 23.20 7.50
N ARG A 413 17.22 24.27 7.93
CA ARG A 413 18.51 24.70 7.38
C ARG A 413 19.41 25.22 8.48
N GLY A 414 20.62 24.66 8.57
CA GLY A 414 21.62 25.11 9.53
C GLY A 414 21.11 25.06 10.97
N GLU A 415 21.49 26.04 11.79
CA GLU A 415 21.12 26.10 13.22
C GLU A 415 19.62 26.26 13.47
N GLU A 416 18.87 26.89 12.56
CA GLU A 416 17.41 27.02 12.65
C GLU A 416 16.72 25.66 12.75
N THR A 417 17.34 24.61 12.18
CA THR A 417 16.84 23.23 12.29
C THR A 417 16.69 22.78 13.74
N ILE A 418 17.56 23.22 14.65
CA ILE A 418 17.48 22.85 16.08
C ILE A 418 16.21 23.44 16.70
N HIS A 419 15.90 24.71 16.41
CA HIS A 419 14.68 25.36 16.88
C HIS A 419 13.44 24.65 16.33
N THR A 420 13.44 24.32 15.04
CA THR A 420 12.38 23.57 14.38
C THR A 420 12.17 22.19 14.99
N LEU A 421 13.23 21.43 15.22
CA LEU A 421 13.14 20.10 15.83
C LEU A 421 12.66 20.16 17.28
N ASN A 422 13.05 21.17 18.05
CA ASN A 422 12.54 21.38 19.42
C ASN A 422 11.06 21.77 19.40
N TYR A 423 10.63 22.57 18.42
CA TYR A 423 9.21 22.86 18.19
C TYR A 423 8.41 21.59 17.89
N LEU A 424 8.88 20.75 16.95
CA LEU A 424 8.25 19.45 16.65
C LEU A 424 8.27 18.53 17.87
N SER A 425 9.34 18.57 18.66
CA SER A 425 9.46 17.77 19.88
C SER A 425 8.39 18.12 20.91
N ASN A 426 8.09 19.41 21.07
CA ASN A 426 7.00 19.86 21.93
C ASN A 426 5.63 19.45 21.37
N LYS A 427 5.44 19.51 20.04
CA LYS A 427 4.16 19.18 19.40
C LYS A 427 3.84 17.69 19.42
N PHE A 428 4.82 16.83 19.17
CA PHE A 428 4.63 15.38 19.03
C PHE A 428 5.18 14.57 20.22
N ASN A 429 5.45 15.23 21.35
CA ASN A 429 6.03 14.62 22.54
C ASN A 429 7.29 13.79 22.21
N LEU A 430 8.26 14.44 21.54
CA LEU A 430 9.56 13.87 21.19
C LEU A 430 10.63 14.36 22.16
N LYS A 431 11.78 13.68 22.18
CA LYS A 431 12.94 14.14 22.95
C LYS A 431 13.47 15.46 22.38
N GLN A 432 13.87 16.38 23.25
CA GLN A 432 14.56 17.60 22.83
C GLN A 432 15.94 17.31 22.24
N ILE A 433 16.39 18.17 21.33
CA ILE A 433 17.70 18.07 20.69
C ILE A 433 18.80 18.47 21.69
N LYS A 434 19.86 17.66 21.78
CA LYS A 434 21.00 17.92 22.65
C LYS A 434 22.13 18.62 21.90
N ILE A 435 23.05 19.25 22.64
CA ILE A 435 24.25 19.89 22.07
C ILE A 435 25.06 18.91 21.21
N ASN A 436 25.20 17.65 21.65
CA ASN A 436 25.94 16.63 20.92
C ASN A 436 25.27 16.22 19.58
N ASP A 437 24.00 16.57 19.36
CA ASP A 437 23.29 16.30 18.11
C ASP A 437 23.49 17.44 17.07
N LYS A 438 24.10 18.57 17.47
CA LYS A 438 24.21 19.80 16.64
C LYS A 438 24.81 19.53 15.26
N GLU A 439 25.90 18.77 15.20
CA GLU A 439 26.59 18.49 13.93
C GLU A 439 25.71 17.64 12.99
N PHE A 440 25.00 16.65 13.54
CA PHE A 440 24.07 15.80 12.79
C PHE A 440 22.88 16.58 12.24
N VAL A 441 22.38 17.58 12.98
CA VAL A 441 21.15 18.31 12.66
C VAL A 441 21.39 19.49 11.71
N THR A 442 22.59 20.08 11.72
CA THR A 442 22.86 21.34 11.00
C THR A 442 23.45 21.16 9.59
N LYS A 443 23.96 19.96 9.26
CA LYS A 443 24.62 19.68 7.98
C LYS A 443 23.65 19.15 6.92
N SER A 444 23.94 19.42 5.65
CA SER A 444 23.05 19.11 4.51
C SER A 444 23.36 17.77 3.84
N TYR A 445 22.33 16.97 3.56
CA TYR A 445 22.44 15.66 2.91
C TYR A 445 22.48 15.73 1.37
N PHE A 446 22.04 16.83 0.76
CA PHE A 446 21.90 16.94 -0.70
C PHE A 446 22.87 17.94 -1.35
N LYS A 447 23.90 18.37 -0.62
CA LYS A 447 24.91 19.28 -1.16
C LYS A 447 25.67 18.65 -2.33
N GLY A 448 25.86 19.42 -3.39
CA GLY A 448 26.35 18.93 -4.66
C GLY A 448 25.45 17.78 -5.09
N ASN A 449 26.03 16.63 -5.37
CA ASN A 449 25.28 15.43 -5.69
C ASN A 449 25.73 14.25 -4.82
N LEU A 450 26.05 14.52 -3.56
CA LEU A 450 26.55 13.53 -2.60
C LEU A 450 25.66 12.29 -2.48
N TYR A 451 24.34 12.47 -2.59
CA TYR A 451 23.38 11.36 -2.60
C TYR A 451 23.66 10.32 -3.69
N PHE A 452 24.17 10.75 -4.84
CA PHE A 452 24.53 9.89 -5.96
C PHE A 452 25.97 9.34 -5.86
N LEU A 453 26.76 9.83 -4.90
CA LEU A 453 28.13 9.38 -4.64
C LEU A 453 28.22 8.37 -3.50
N LEU A 454 27.57 8.63 -2.37
CA LEU A 454 27.66 7.82 -1.16
C LEU A 454 26.71 6.61 -1.20
N PRO A 455 26.97 5.55 -0.43
CA PRO A 455 28.16 5.32 0.41
C PRO A 455 29.38 4.90 -0.42
N LEU A 456 30.57 5.06 0.17
CA LEU A 456 31.83 4.53 -0.34
C LEU A 456 32.55 3.72 0.74
N THR A 457 33.37 2.75 0.32
CA THR A 457 34.16 1.90 1.21
C THR A 457 35.64 1.97 0.85
N LEU A 458 36.46 2.39 1.81
CA LEU A 458 37.92 2.44 1.73
C LEU A 458 38.52 1.29 2.55
N TYR A 459 39.36 0.49 1.91
CA TYR A 459 40.15 -0.57 2.53
C TYR A 459 41.56 -0.07 2.83
N LEU A 460 42.01 -0.30 4.06
CA LEU A 460 43.29 0.18 4.57
C LEU A 460 44.28 -0.99 4.72
N ASN A 461 45.26 -1.06 3.83
CA ASN A 461 46.44 -1.89 3.98
C ASN A 461 47.71 -1.08 3.70
N LYS A 462 48.76 -1.31 4.49
CA LYS A 462 50.06 -0.63 4.34
C LYS A 462 50.70 -0.89 2.98
N GLU A 463 50.47 -2.08 2.42
CA GLU A 463 51.01 -2.50 1.12
C GLU A 463 50.50 -1.65 -0.04
N ASP A 464 49.36 -0.97 0.14
CA ASP A 464 48.71 -0.18 -0.91
C ASP A 464 49.21 1.28 -0.97
N LEU A 465 49.99 1.71 0.03
CA LEU A 465 50.50 3.07 0.11
C LEU A 465 51.60 3.33 -0.93
N ASN A 466 51.58 4.54 -1.51
CA ASN A 466 52.62 5.08 -2.41
C ASN A 466 52.80 4.34 -3.74
N THR A 467 51.85 3.51 -4.17
CA THR A 467 51.93 2.84 -5.48
C THR A 467 51.51 3.75 -6.64
N ASN A 468 50.68 4.78 -6.38
CA ASN A 468 50.07 5.73 -7.34
C ASN A 468 49.41 5.07 -8.56
N ILE A 469 49.20 3.76 -8.52
CA ILE A 469 48.59 2.94 -9.56
C ILE A 469 47.52 2.13 -8.83
N PRO A 470 46.24 2.33 -9.15
CA PRO A 470 45.15 1.59 -8.53
C PRO A 470 45.35 0.09 -8.63
N ASN A 471 45.28 -0.59 -7.49
CA ASN A 471 45.33 -2.04 -7.43
C ASN A 471 44.17 -2.64 -8.21
N LYS A 472 44.47 -3.54 -9.16
CA LYS A 472 43.44 -4.25 -9.93
C LYS A 472 42.53 -5.13 -9.05
N LYS A 473 43.03 -5.57 -7.90
CA LYS A 473 42.30 -6.42 -6.94
C LYS A 473 42.59 -5.94 -5.52
N ILE A 474 41.57 -5.41 -4.86
CA ILE A 474 41.63 -4.93 -3.49
C ILE A 474 41.76 -6.10 -2.50
N ASN A 475 42.70 -6.00 -1.56
CA ASN A 475 42.90 -7.01 -0.52
C ASN A 475 41.92 -6.81 0.65
N LYS A 476 40.67 -7.29 0.50
CA LYS A 476 39.61 -7.08 1.50
C LYS A 476 39.87 -7.81 2.83
N ASN A 477 40.50 -8.98 2.82
CA ASN A 477 40.59 -9.86 3.99
C ASN A 477 41.57 -9.35 5.07
N ASN A 478 42.61 -8.62 4.67
CA ASN A 478 43.67 -8.14 5.57
C ASN A 478 43.62 -6.61 5.77
N SER A 479 42.50 -5.98 5.43
CA SER A 479 42.35 -4.53 5.49
C SER A 479 41.46 -4.11 6.65
N LEU A 480 41.80 -2.98 7.28
CA LEU A 480 40.82 -2.25 8.09
C LEU A 480 39.86 -1.51 7.14
N ILE A 481 38.64 -1.21 7.60
CA ILE A 481 37.60 -0.63 6.74
C ILE A 481 37.18 0.75 7.24
N ILE A 482 37.16 1.72 6.33
CA ILE A 482 36.50 3.01 6.51
C ILE A 482 35.28 3.09 5.60
N ASN A 483 34.12 3.36 6.18
CA ASN A 483 32.89 3.65 5.46
C ASN A 483 32.68 5.17 5.37
N ILE A 484 32.69 5.71 4.16
CA ILE A 484 32.39 7.13 3.90
C ILE A 484 30.92 7.22 3.56
N ASN A 485 30.15 7.90 4.40
CA ASN A 485 28.69 7.91 4.27
C ASN A 485 28.11 9.19 4.86
N PHE A 486 26.81 9.37 4.70
CA PHE A 486 26.06 10.38 5.43
C PHE A 486 26.23 10.21 6.93
N PHE A 487 26.07 11.30 7.68
CA PHE A 487 26.17 11.20 9.12
C PHE A 487 25.18 10.16 9.66
N GLN A 488 25.67 9.35 10.58
CA GLN A 488 24.92 8.29 11.23
C GLN A 488 25.19 8.32 12.74
N ASN A 489 24.19 7.88 13.49
CA ASN A 489 24.25 7.81 14.95
C ASN A 489 24.40 6.35 15.40
N ASP A 490 25.61 5.80 15.18
CA ASP A 490 26.00 4.47 15.64
C ASP A 490 27.14 4.57 16.66
N ASN A 491 26.90 4.07 17.87
CA ASN A 491 27.85 4.11 18.97
C ASN A 491 29.03 3.14 18.80
N ASN A 492 28.97 2.18 17.87
CA ASN A 492 30.08 1.26 17.61
C ASN A 492 31.11 1.84 16.65
N LEU A 493 30.74 2.90 15.93
CA LEU A 493 31.59 3.54 14.95
C LEU A 493 32.26 4.79 15.54
N PHE A 494 33.47 5.07 15.08
CA PHE A 494 34.18 6.31 15.35
C PHE A 494 34.19 7.14 14.06
N ASN A 495 33.74 8.39 14.13
CA ASN A 495 33.79 9.32 13.00
C ASN A 495 35.14 10.04 12.99
N LEU A 496 35.99 9.71 12.03
CA LEU A 496 37.30 10.34 11.83
C LEU A 496 37.20 11.80 11.39
N TYR A 497 36.02 12.31 11.02
CA TYR A 497 35.82 13.70 10.59
C TYR A 497 36.44 14.71 11.58
N SER A 498 36.36 14.47 12.89
CA SER A 498 36.98 15.34 13.91
C SER A 498 38.52 15.36 13.86
N GLU A 499 39.15 14.27 13.42
CA GLU A 499 40.61 14.15 13.25
C GLU A 499 41.10 14.85 11.97
N LEU A 500 40.19 15.10 11.03
CA LEU A 500 40.51 15.80 9.79
C LEU A 500 40.70 17.30 10.02
N SER A 501 40.12 17.87 11.09
CA SER A 501 40.27 19.19 11.75
C SER A 501 40.36 20.48 10.90
N ILE A 502 40.57 20.35 9.59
CA ILE A 502 40.97 21.41 8.65
C ILE A 502 39.81 21.71 7.67
N LEU A 503 38.72 20.97 7.74
CA LEU A 503 37.65 20.98 6.74
C LEU A 503 36.32 21.31 7.41
N ASP A 504 35.88 22.57 7.34
CA ASP A 504 34.46 22.88 7.54
C ASP A 504 33.72 22.61 6.23
N MET A 505 32.98 21.50 6.21
CA MET A 505 32.05 21.16 5.14
C MET A 505 30.63 21.34 5.68
N ASP A 506 29.78 22.07 4.96
CA ASP A 506 28.34 22.18 5.28
C ASP A 506 27.53 20.92 4.92
N SER A 507 28.23 19.87 4.49
CA SER A 507 27.64 18.62 4.02
C SER A 507 27.69 17.55 5.09
N SER A 508 26.66 16.73 5.16
CA SER A 508 26.59 15.56 6.06
C SER A 508 27.46 14.44 5.47
N VAL A 509 28.76 14.45 5.74
CA VAL A 509 29.70 13.40 5.29
C VAL A 509 30.59 12.99 6.44
N GLY A 510 30.47 11.74 6.89
CA GLY A 510 31.29 11.14 7.92
C GLY A 510 32.22 10.07 7.38
N PHE A 511 33.31 9.84 8.10
CA PHE A 511 34.35 8.85 7.80
C PHE A 511 34.39 7.84 8.95
N TYR A 512 33.68 6.74 8.80
CA TYR A 512 33.39 5.83 9.90
C TYR A 512 34.29 4.61 9.90
N ILE A 513 34.87 4.30 11.05
CA ILE A 513 35.64 3.09 11.31
C ILE A 513 35.08 2.39 12.56
N ASP A 514 35.11 1.06 12.62
CA ASP A 514 34.76 0.33 13.84
C ASP A 514 35.72 0.74 14.98
N LYS A 515 35.19 0.93 16.20
CA LYS A 515 36.01 1.37 17.34
C LYS A 515 37.17 0.43 17.66
N GLN A 516 37.03 -0.87 17.44
CA GLN A 516 38.13 -1.83 17.66
C GLN A 516 39.21 -1.66 16.59
N ASP A 517 38.80 -1.48 15.34
CA ASP A 517 39.73 -1.25 14.22
C ASP A 517 40.40 0.12 14.30
N TYR A 518 39.72 1.14 14.81
CA TYR A 518 40.32 2.42 15.13
C TYR A 518 41.45 2.29 16.16
N ASN A 519 41.27 1.48 17.21
CA ASN A 519 42.33 1.22 18.18
C ASN A 519 43.51 0.49 17.52
N LYS A 520 43.25 -0.49 16.63
CA LYS A 520 44.31 -1.16 15.86
C LYS A 520 45.08 -0.15 14.98
N LEU A 521 44.37 0.75 14.30
CA LEU A 521 44.98 1.80 13.49
C LEU A 521 45.84 2.74 14.34
N LYS A 522 45.34 3.19 15.50
CA LYS A 522 46.08 4.08 16.42
C LYS A 522 47.33 3.45 17.04
N ASN A 523 47.36 2.13 17.20
CA ASN A 523 48.53 1.42 17.71
C ASN A 523 49.71 1.47 16.73
N ASP A 524 49.48 1.76 15.45
CA ASP A 524 50.52 2.08 14.48
C ASP A 524 50.49 3.57 14.13
N SER A 525 51.31 4.35 14.85
CA SER A 525 51.31 5.81 14.71
C SER A 525 51.74 6.30 13.32
N ILE A 526 52.60 5.55 12.62
CA ILE A 526 53.07 5.90 11.27
C ILE A 526 51.94 5.67 10.28
N PHE A 527 51.33 4.48 10.30
CA PHE A 527 50.24 4.14 9.40
C PHE A 527 49.00 5.01 9.66
N TYR A 528 48.67 5.26 10.92
CA TYR A 528 47.62 6.20 11.32
C TYR A 528 47.80 7.55 10.65
N LYS A 529 49.01 8.14 10.74
CA LYS A 529 49.30 9.44 10.14
C LYS A 529 49.10 9.42 8.62
N GLN A 530 49.61 8.39 7.94
CA GLN A 530 49.47 8.25 6.49
C GLN A 530 48.00 8.14 6.05
N VAL A 531 47.19 7.39 6.80
CA VAL A 531 45.74 7.28 6.54
C VAL A 531 45.04 8.62 6.75
N ILE A 532 45.36 9.35 7.83
CA ILE A 532 44.76 10.68 8.08
C ILE A 532 45.15 11.67 6.98
N ASP A 533 46.40 11.66 6.51
CA ASP A 533 46.84 12.54 5.42
C ASP A 533 46.13 12.21 4.09
N TYR A 534 45.96 10.91 3.78
CA TYR A 534 45.16 10.46 2.63
C TYR A 534 43.70 10.95 2.72
N LEU A 535 43.05 10.76 3.88
CA LEU A 535 41.67 11.17 4.09
C LEU A 535 41.48 12.68 4.04
N ARG A 536 42.45 13.46 4.53
CA ARG A 536 42.43 14.93 4.41
C ARG A 536 42.45 15.37 2.95
N ASN A 537 43.32 14.76 2.14
CA ASN A 537 43.38 15.04 0.71
C ASN A 537 42.05 14.67 0.03
N PHE A 538 41.55 13.46 0.29
CA PHE A 538 40.27 13.01 -0.25
C PHE A 538 39.11 13.95 0.12
N ALA A 539 39.04 14.37 1.38
CA ALA A 539 37.96 15.23 1.86
C ALA A 539 38.07 16.67 1.33
N TYR A 540 39.29 17.17 1.09
CA TYR A 540 39.52 18.44 0.40
C TYR A 540 39.01 18.40 -1.05
N GLU A 541 39.39 17.36 -1.80
CA GLU A 541 38.91 17.17 -3.18
C GLU A 541 37.39 16.98 -3.23
N LEU A 542 36.83 16.25 -2.26
CA LEU A 542 35.39 16.09 -2.13
C LEU A 542 34.67 17.42 -1.93
N LYS A 543 35.22 18.29 -1.06
CA LYS A 543 34.68 19.64 -0.83
C LYS A 543 34.68 20.47 -2.11
N ASN A 544 35.78 20.45 -2.86
CA ASN A 544 35.86 21.15 -4.16
C ASN A 544 34.84 20.59 -5.15
N ARG A 545 34.72 19.26 -5.23
CA ARG A 545 33.75 18.63 -6.11
C ARG A 545 32.31 19.00 -5.74
N ILE A 546 31.95 19.02 -4.46
CA ILE A 546 30.62 19.47 -4.02
C ILE A 546 30.30 20.88 -4.52
N GLN A 547 31.26 21.80 -4.45
CA GLN A 547 31.05 23.17 -4.92
C GLN A 547 30.83 23.22 -6.44
N ILE A 548 31.67 22.53 -7.21
CA ILE A 548 31.51 22.41 -8.67
C ILE A 548 30.13 21.86 -9.03
N GLU A 549 29.70 20.80 -8.33
CA GLU A 549 28.40 20.18 -8.52
C GLU A 549 27.24 21.14 -8.22
N GLU A 550 27.32 21.90 -7.12
CA GLU A 550 26.33 22.93 -6.80
C GLU A 550 26.29 24.02 -7.87
N ASP A 551 27.45 24.43 -8.39
CA ASP A 551 27.56 25.49 -9.40
C ASP A 551 26.95 25.09 -10.74
N LEU A 552 27.12 23.84 -11.14
CA LEU A 552 26.53 23.26 -12.35
C LEU A 552 25.03 23.02 -12.26
N MET A 553 24.45 23.01 -11.05
CA MET A 553 23.02 22.77 -10.89
C MET A 553 22.15 23.88 -11.45
N LEU A 554 20.97 23.47 -11.94
CA LEU A 554 19.88 24.36 -12.30
C LEU A 554 19.59 25.33 -11.15
N LYS A 555 19.62 26.62 -11.45
CA LYS A 555 19.28 27.66 -10.48
C LYS A 555 17.80 27.99 -10.54
N VAL A 556 17.28 28.59 -9.48
CA VAL A 556 15.84 28.95 -9.44
C VAL A 556 15.55 30.09 -10.43
N GLU A 557 16.54 30.94 -10.69
CA GLU A 557 16.51 31.99 -11.69
C GLU A 557 16.37 31.41 -13.12
N ASP A 558 16.94 30.24 -13.39
CA ASP A 558 16.79 29.56 -14.68
C ASP A 558 15.36 29.02 -14.85
N VAL A 559 14.75 28.51 -13.77
CA VAL A 559 13.34 28.10 -13.77
C VAL A 559 12.43 29.30 -14.04
N LEU A 560 12.64 30.42 -13.34
CA LEU A 560 11.87 31.64 -13.57
C LEU A 560 12.06 32.17 -14.99
N ARG A 561 13.29 32.16 -15.52
CA ARG A 561 13.57 32.56 -16.91
C ARG A 561 12.85 31.66 -17.92
N HIS A 562 12.80 30.35 -17.66
CA HIS A 562 12.03 29.41 -18.49
C HIS A 562 10.54 29.74 -18.47
N LEU A 563 9.94 29.95 -17.29
CA LEU A 563 8.52 30.32 -17.15
C LEU A 563 8.24 31.70 -17.79
N TYR A 564 9.18 32.64 -17.73
CA TYR A 564 9.05 33.94 -18.42
C TYR A 564 8.96 33.75 -19.94
N ASN A 565 9.93 33.03 -20.51
CA ASN A 565 10.08 32.86 -21.96
C ASN A 565 9.08 31.87 -22.56
N ASN A 566 8.57 30.92 -21.76
CA ASN A 566 7.71 29.84 -22.21
C ASN A 566 6.29 30.01 -21.67
N LYS A 567 5.43 30.65 -22.47
CA LYS A 567 4.02 30.89 -22.12
C LYS A 567 3.26 29.62 -21.73
N ASN A 568 3.48 28.51 -22.44
CA ASN A 568 2.79 27.25 -22.14
C ASN A 568 3.18 26.70 -20.76
N ALA A 569 4.48 26.73 -20.45
CA ALA A 569 4.97 26.30 -19.13
C ALA A 569 4.46 27.21 -18.02
N ARG A 570 4.43 28.53 -18.25
CA ARG A 570 3.88 29.52 -17.31
C ARG A 570 2.41 29.28 -17.00
N VAL A 571 1.58 29.17 -18.04
CA VAL A 571 0.13 28.94 -17.89
C VAL A 571 -0.12 27.61 -17.18
N SER A 572 0.61 26.56 -17.55
CA SER A 572 0.53 25.27 -16.85
C SER A 572 0.90 25.40 -15.37
N ALA A 573 2.01 26.07 -15.05
CA ALA A 573 2.41 26.32 -13.67
C ALA A 573 1.35 27.13 -12.91
N LYS A 574 0.84 28.22 -13.50
CA LYS A 574 -0.14 29.10 -12.86
C LYS A 574 -1.43 28.34 -12.53
N ASN A 575 -1.97 27.60 -13.50
CA ASN A 575 -3.19 26.82 -13.32
C ASN A 575 -3.04 25.78 -12.19
N ILE A 576 -1.94 25.02 -12.20
CA ILE A 576 -1.68 24.00 -11.17
C ILE A 576 -1.55 24.64 -9.79
N LEU A 577 -0.77 25.72 -9.67
CA LEU A 577 -0.50 26.36 -8.38
C LEU A 577 -1.71 27.10 -7.84
N ASP A 578 -2.50 27.73 -8.70
CA ASP A 578 -3.76 28.35 -8.29
C ASP A 578 -4.75 27.33 -7.74
N GLU A 579 -4.80 26.13 -8.30
CA GLU A 579 -5.66 25.06 -7.79
C GLU A 579 -5.12 24.47 -6.48
N GLU A 580 -3.86 24.01 -6.48
CA GLU A 580 -3.31 23.21 -5.39
C GLU A 580 -2.91 24.04 -4.16
N LEU A 581 -2.61 25.33 -4.31
CA LEU A 581 -2.22 26.19 -3.19
C LEU A 581 -3.40 26.83 -2.45
N VAL A 582 -4.65 26.71 -2.94
CA VAL A 582 -5.83 27.33 -2.29
C VAL A 582 -5.90 26.97 -0.82
N TYR A 583 -5.72 25.69 -0.49
CA TYR A 583 -5.77 25.22 0.88
C TYR A 583 -4.67 25.85 1.75
N ILE A 584 -3.42 25.87 1.27
CA ILE A 584 -2.29 26.44 2.03
C ILE A 584 -2.42 27.97 2.15
N LYS A 585 -2.88 28.67 1.11
CA LYS A 585 -3.16 30.12 1.14
C LYS A 585 -4.20 30.46 2.21
N GLN A 586 -5.22 29.63 2.40
CA GLN A 586 -6.26 29.83 3.41
C GLN A 586 -5.75 29.58 4.84
N HIS A 587 -4.96 28.53 5.05
CA HIS A 587 -4.58 28.09 6.40
C HIS A 587 -3.26 28.67 6.89
N ARG A 588 -2.31 28.93 5.98
CA ARG A 588 -0.96 29.47 6.25
C ARG A 588 -0.57 30.52 5.22
N PRO A 589 -1.32 31.64 5.12
CA PRO A 589 -0.96 32.74 4.23
C PRO A 589 0.42 33.32 4.56
N ASP A 590 0.86 33.22 5.81
CA ASP A 590 2.19 33.64 6.27
C ASP A 590 3.31 32.84 5.60
N ILE A 591 3.14 31.52 5.42
CA ILE A 591 4.12 30.70 4.72
C ILE A 591 4.13 31.05 3.23
N VAL A 592 2.95 31.16 2.60
CA VAL A 592 2.87 31.50 1.16
C VAL A 592 3.48 32.87 0.88
N ALA A 593 3.27 33.85 1.76
CA ALA A 593 3.87 35.17 1.65
C ALA A 593 5.41 35.14 1.80
N SER A 594 5.96 34.17 2.54
CA SER A 594 7.40 34.01 2.72
C SER A 594 8.11 33.38 1.50
N TRP A 595 7.37 32.75 0.59
CA TRP A 595 7.92 32.09 -0.60
C TRP A 595 8.34 33.10 -1.67
N LYS A 596 9.57 33.62 -1.53
CA LYS A 596 10.16 34.63 -2.42
C LYS A 596 9.92 34.35 -3.91
N TYR A 597 10.24 33.14 -4.37
CA TYR A 597 10.24 32.85 -5.81
C TYR A 597 8.83 32.62 -6.34
N TYR A 598 7.94 32.08 -5.52
CA TYR A 598 6.52 32.05 -5.83
C TYR A 598 5.95 33.47 -5.97
N GLN A 599 6.33 34.42 -5.11
CA GLN A 599 5.89 35.82 -5.25
C GLN A 599 6.43 36.47 -6.54
N GLU A 600 7.70 36.20 -6.91
CA GLU A 600 8.28 36.65 -8.18
C GLU A 600 7.53 36.06 -9.39
N PHE A 601 7.15 34.78 -9.31
CA PHE A 601 6.34 34.12 -10.33
C PHE A 601 4.93 34.72 -10.46
N GLU A 602 4.24 34.97 -9.35
CA GLU A 602 2.91 35.61 -9.38
C GLU A 602 2.98 37.02 -9.98
N LYS A 603 4.01 37.79 -9.64
CA LYS A 603 4.25 39.12 -10.23
C LYS A 603 4.48 39.02 -11.74
N MET A 604 5.33 38.08 -12.18
CA MET A 604 5.59 37.82 -13.59
C MET A 604 4.32 37.47 -14.37
N CYS A 605 3.45 36.63 -13.81
CA CYS A 605 2.19 36.26 -14.48
C CYS A 605 1.30 37.48 -14.68
N LYS A 606 1.14 38.34 -13.66
CA LYS A 606 0.36 39.58 -13.77
C LYS A 606 0.89 40.51 -14.87
N GLU A 607 2.21 40.68 -14.95
CA GLU A 607 2.86 41.55 -15.94
C GLU A 607 2.73 41.03 -17.38
N LEU A 608 2.83 39.71 -17.59
CA LEU A 608 2.83 39.13 -18.94
C LEU A 608 1.45 38.76 -19.46
N ASP A 609 0.50 38.46 -18.56
CA ASP A 609 -0.82 37.96 -18.94
C ASP A 609 -1.89 39.08 -18.93
N GLY A 610 -1.53 40.32 -18.57
CA GLY A 610 -2.32 41.54 -18.82
C GLY A 610 -3.26 41.95 -17.68
N ASP A 611 -2.98 41.58 -16.43
CA ASP A 611 -3.80 41.93 -15.25
C ASP A 611 -3.39 43.26 -14.58
N ILE A 612 -2.84 44.22 -15.35
CA ILE A 612 -2.56 45.61 -14.94
C ILE A 612 -3.35 46.54 -15.86
#